data_AF-A0A0R1UPU6-F1
#
_entry.id   AF-A0A0R1UPU6-F1
#
_cell.length_a   1.000
_cell.length_b   1.000
_cell.length_c   1.000
_cell.angle_alpha   90.00
_cell.angle_beta   90.00
_cell.angle_gamma   90.00
#
_symmetry.space_group_name_H-M   'P 1'
#
loop_
_entity.id
_entity.type
_entity.pdbx_description
1 polymer ?
#
loop_
_entity_poly.entity_id
_entity_poly.type
_entity_poly.pdbx_seq_one_letter_code
_entity_poly.pdbx_strand_id
1 'polypeptide(L)'
;MLVLMSFFLAMFLTNDITLITLVPLTIIIFSSEATEMKREQKKLLVITLVIESLAANFGGMCMPFGSPQNMYLYSFFNMSMLHFFSTMLPFAIPGIIILIILVSFVNYDNSIEDHKMNNLPKPQSSTAGMHKLIIFLILFIISIAAVARLIDYLIATIIVLVITCILDIKALNKVNYVLLFTFIFFFIFIGNISNIHLLESVIRNSIHQHEVLASILTSQATSNVPAAILISKFTMNGTGILIGTNIGGMGTLIASMASLITYQLLGAKYPDAKGMFIKYFSIYNFILLIVFYCYYLIVH
;
A
#
# COMPACT_ATOMS: atom_id res chain seq x y z
N MET A 1 -10.05 -6.28 -14.05
CA MET A 1 -10.72 -6.62 -12.76
C MET A 1 -9.76 -6.57 -11.57
N LEU A 2 -8.66 -7.34 -11.56
CA LEU A 2 -7.71 -7.44 -10.43
C LEU A 2 -7.15 -6.09 -9.96
N VAL A 3 -6.84 -5.18 -10.90
CA VAL A 3 -6.39 -3.82 -10.58
C VAL A 3 -7.43 -3.05 -9.77
N LEU A 4 -8.70 -3.05 -10.20
CA LEU A 4 -9.77 -2.36 -9.48
C LEU A 4 -10.05 -3.02 -8.13
N MET A 5 -10.00 -4.36 -8.06
CA MET A 5 -10.07 -5.08 -6.79
C MET A 5 -8.94 -4.66 -5.85
N SER A 6 -7.73 -4.43 -6.36
CA SER A 6 -6.59 -3.98 -5.55
C SER A 6 -6.81 -2.59 -4.98
N PHE A 7 -7.40 -1.68 -5.77
CA PHE A 7 -7.79 -0.36 -5.27
C PHE A 7 -8.80 -0.48 -4.13
N PHE A 8 -9.93 -1.17 -4.34
CA PHE A 8 -10.97 -1.23 -3.32
C PHE A 8 -10.57 -2.06 -2.10
N LEU A 9 -9.86 -3.18 -2.27
CA LEU A 9 -9.38 -3.98 -1.15
C LEU A 9 -8.33 -3.23 -0.33
N ALA A 10 -7.43 -2.46 -0.95
CA ALA A 10 -6.44 -1.70 -0.19
C ALA A 10 -7.05 -0.59 0.67
N MET A 11 -8.23 -0.08 0.32
CA MET A 11 -8.98 0.83 1.21
C MET A 11 -9.31 0.17 2.55
N PHE A 12 -9.58 -1.15 2.56
CA PHE A 12 -10.02 -1.87 3.75
C PHE A 12 -8.89 -2.67 4.40
N LEU A 13 -8.18 -3.47 3.61
CA LEU A 13 -7.21 -4.45 4.09
C LEU A 13 -5.80 -3.91 4.26
N THR A 14 -5.52 -2.63 3.94
CA THR A 14 -4.19 -2.06 3.70
C THR A 14 -3.57 -2.49 2.37
N ASN A 15 -2.76 -1.61 1.80
CA ASN A 15 -2.01 -1.83 0.57
C ASN A 15 -1.10 -3.08 0.62
N ASP A 16 -0.34 -3.29 1.71
CA ASP A 16 0.57 -4.44 1.84
C ASP A 16 -0.17 -5.79 1.78
N ILE A 17 -1.20 -5.98 2.62
CA ILE A 17 -1.99 -7.23 2.68
C ILE A 17 -2.70 -7.47 1.35
N THR A 18 -3.19 -6.41 0.71
CA THR A 18 -3.83 -6.52 -0.60
C THR A 18 -2.87 -7.07 -1.64
N LEU A 19 -1.64 -6.55 -1.72
CA LEU A 19 -0.64 -7.04 -2.69
C LEU A 19 -0.14 -8.44 -2.34
N ILE A 20 0.06 -8.77 -1.06
CA ILE A 20 0.39 -10.15 -0.66
C ILE A 20 -0.68 -11.14 -1.11
N THR A 21 -1.95 -10.70 -1.16
CA THR A 21 -3.08 -11.55 -1.53
C THR A 21 -3.29 -11.63 -3.05
N LEU A 22 -3.27 -10.49 -3.74
CA LEU A 22 -3.65 -10.41 -5.15
C LEU A 22 -2.48 -10.63 -6.12
N VAL A 23 -1.26 -10.21 -5.78
CA VAL A 23 -0.11 -10.40 -6.68
C VAL A 23 0.12 -11.88 -7.00
N PRO A 24 0.11 -12.82 -6.04
CA PRO A 24 0.24 -14.24 -6.35
C PRO A 24 -0.90 -14.75 -7.23
N LEU A 25 -2.13 -14.26 -7.02
CA LEU A 25 -3.29 -14.62 -7.84
C LEU A 25 -3.13 -14.13 -9.28
N THR A 26 -2.72 -12.88 -9.48
CA THR A 26 -2.39 -12.31 -10.79
C THR A 26 -1.31 -13.14 -11.47
N ILE A 27 -0.22 -13.47 -10.77
CA ILE A 27 0.83 -14.31 -11.34
C ILE A 27 0.31 -15.71 -11.68
N ILE A 28 -0.57 -16.30 -10.88
CA ILE A 28 -1.18 -17.62 -11.17
C ILE A 28 -1.99 -17.55 -12.46
N ILE A 29 -2.87 -16.56 -12.60
CA ILE A 29 -3.74 -16.38 -13.77
C ILE A 29 -2.92 -16.24 -15.06
N PHE A 30 -1.86 -15.42 -15.04
CA PHE A 30 -0.95 -15.30 -16.18
C PHE A 30 -0.09 -16.56 -16.40
N SER A 31 0.26 -17.30 -15.34
CA SER A 31 1.09 -18.51 -15.45
C SER A 31 0.33 -19.77 -15.84
N SER A 32 -1.00 -19.82 -15.62
CA SER A 32 -1.83 -20.95 -16.04
C SER A 32 -1.92 -21.11 -17.56
N GLU A 33 -1.43 -20.12 -18.30
CA GLU A 33 -1.45 -20.09 -19.77
C GLU A 33 -0.30 -20.88 -20.43
N ALA A 34 0.86 -21.15 -19.78
CA ALA A 34 1.98 -21.84 -20.43
C ALA A 34 3.04 -22.44 -19.47
N THR A 35 3.65 -23.56 -19.89
CA THR A 35 4.85 -24.16 -19.23
C THR A 35 6.04 -23.18 -19.23
N GLU A 36 6.14 -22.33 -20.25
CA GLU A 36 7.06 -21.20 -20.34
C GLU A 36 6.35 -19.96 -20.91
N MET A 37 6.38 -18.83 -20.20
CA MET A 37 5.82 -17.57 -20.70
C MET A 37 6.73 -16.92 -21.73
N LYS A 38 6.16 -16.51 -22.86
CA LYS A 38 6.83 -15.67 -23.85
C LYS A 38 7.15 -14.28 -23.25
N ARG A 39 8.14 -13.59 -23.84
CA ARG A 39 8.57 -12.26 -23.39
C ARG A 39 7.43 -11.24 -23.35
N GLU A 40 6.53 -11.24 -24.34
CA GLU A 40 5.40 -10.30 -24.38
C GLU A 40 4.36 -10.59 -23.28
N GLN A 41 4.08 -11.87 -22.97
CA GLN A 41 3.22 -12.24 -21.83
C GLN A 41 3.86 -11.83 -20.50
N LYS A 42 5.17 -12.04 -20.33
CA LYS A 42 5.92 -11.57 -19.15
C LYS A 42 5.83 -10.05 -19.00
N LYS A 43 5.96 -9.31 -20.09
CA LYS A 43 5.82 -7.86 -20.11
C LYS A 43 4.42 -7.42 -19.71
N LEU A 44 3.39 -8.11 -20.21
CA LEU A 44 2.01 -7.85 -19.85
C LEU A 44 1.77 -8.08 -18.35
N LEU A 45 2.19 -9.24 -17.82
CA LEU A 45 2.16 -9.54 -16.39
C LEU A 45 2.87 -8.46 -15.57
N VAL A 46 4.08 -8.07 -15.96
CA VAL A 46 4.86 -7.03 -15.28
C VAL A 46 4.09 -5.71 -15.25
N ILE A 47 3.56 -5.26 -16.38
CA ILE A 47 2.78 -4.01 -16.45
C ILE A 47 1.54 -4.12 -15.57
N THR A 48 0.81 -5.24 -15.61
CA THR A 48 -0.35 -5.48 -14.75
C THR A 48 0.02 -5.37 -13.28
N LEU A 49 1.10 -6.01 -12.83
CA LEU A 49 1.57 -5.95 -11.45
C LEU A 49 2.02 -4.55 -11.02
N VAL A 50 2.62 -3.77 -11.92
CA VAL A 50 2.96 -2.37 -11.66
C VAL A 50 1.69 -1.53 -11.45
N ILE A 51 0.69 -1.70 -12.31
CA ILE A 51 -0.60 -1.00 -12.19
C ILE A 51 -1.35 -1.48 -10.94
N GLU A 52 -1.26 -2.77 -10.58
CA GLU A 52 -1.82 -3.34 -9.35
C GLU A 52 -1.20 -2.73 -8.10
N SER A 53 0.13 -2.57 -8.09
CA SER A 53 0.87 -1.88 -7.03
C SER A 53 0.45 -0.42 -6.87
N LEU A 54 0.28 0.29 -7.99
CA LEU A 54 -0.25 1.66 -7.99
C LEU A 54 -1.68 1.70 -7.46
N ALA A 55 -2.52 0.75 -7.87
CA ALA A 55 -3.90 0.64 -7.42
C ALA A 55 -3.98 0.41 -5.91
N ALA A 56 -3.16 -0.47 -5.35
CA ALA A 56 -3.09 -0.67 -3.90
C ALA A 56 -2.65 0.60 -3.16
N ASN A 57 -1.69 1.36 -3.68
CA ASN A 57 -1.29 2.64 -3.08
C ASN A 57 -2.40 3.70 -3.17
N PHE A 58 -3.08 3.81 -4.33
CA PHE A 58 -4.23 4.71 -4.51
C PHE A 58 -5.46 4.31 -3.68
N GLY A 59 -5.70 3.02 -3.48
CA GLY A 59 -6.74 2.54 -2.58
C GLY A 59 -6.40 2.82 -1.12
N GLY A 60 -5.17 2.51 -0.72
CA GLY A 60 -4.68 2.68 0.65
C GLY A 60 -4.64 4.14 1.12
N MET A 61 -4.49 5.11 0.20
CA MET A 61 -4.56 6.54 0.57
C MET A 61 -5.96 7.02 0.98
N CYS A 62 -7.02 6.33 0.55
CA CYS A 62 -8.40 6.77 0.80
C CYS A 62 -8.83 6.65 2.27
N MET A 63 -8.16 5.79 3.05
CA MET A 63 -8.55 5.46 4.42
C MET A 63 -7.38 5.63 5.39
N PRO A 64 -7.63 6.05 6.64
CA PRO A 64 -6.59 6.12 7.67
C PRO A 64 -5.88 4.78 7.90
N PHE A 65 -6.61 3.67 7.89
CA PHE A 65 -6.07 2.31 8.04
C PHE A 65 -5.62 1.67 6.72
N GLY A 66 -5.69 2.38 5.59
CA GLY A 66 -5.31 1.84 4.29
C GLY A 66 -3.79 1.76 4.06
N SER A 67 -3.00 2.40 4.92
CA SER A 67 -1.54 2.25 4.96
C SER A 67 -0.95 2.65 6.32
N PRO A 68 0.25 2.14 6.70
CA PRO A 68 0.85 2.44 8.00
C PRO A 68 1.15 3.93 8.22
N GLN A 69 1.62 4.65 7.19
CA GLN A 69 1.90 6.08 7.30
C GLN A 69 0.63 6.91 7.54
N ASN A 70 -0.48 6.52 6.90
CA ASN A 70 -1.77 7.20 7.09
C ASN A 70 -2.30 7.00 8.51
N MET A 71 -2.19 5.77 9.03
CA MET A 71 -2.63 5.44 10.37
C MET A 71 -1.82 6.22 11.41
N TYR A 72 -0.50 6.31 11.21
CA TYR A 72 0.38 7.10 12.05
C TYR A 72 0.00 8.59 12.03
N LEU A 73 -0.09 9.22 10.85
CA LEU A 73 -0.38 10.66 10.73
C LEU A 73 -1.77 11.01 11.27
N TYR A 74 -2.76 10.15 10.99
CA TYR A 74 -4.11 10.28 11.52
C TYR A 74 -4.12 10.32 13.05
N SER A 75 -3.37 9.41 13.70
CA SER A 75 -3.27 9.36 15.16
C SER A 75 -2.40 10.48 15.73
N PHE A 76 -1.23 10.74 15.14
CA PHE A 76 -0.26 11.71 15.65
C PHE A 76 -0.79 13.14 15.64
N PHE A 77 -1.46 13.54 14.55
CA PHE A 77 -2.07 14.87 14.41
C PHE A 77 -3.51 14.94 14.94
N ASN A 78 -4.01 13.87 15.57
CA ASN A 78 -5.39 13.78 16.05
C ASN A 78 -6.44 14.15 14.98
N MET A 79 -6.19 13.80 13.72
CA MET A 79 -7.08 14.16 12.60
C MET A 79 -8.48 13.54 12.78
N SER A 80 -9.51 14.26 12.37
CA SER A 80 -10.86 13.70 12.25
C SER A 80 -10.95 12.83 10.99
N MET A 81 -11.83 11.82 11.01
CA MET A 81 -12.05 10.96 9.85
C MET A 81 -12.54 11.76 8.63
N LEU A 82 -13.41 12.75 8.86
CA LEU A 82 -13.89 13.65 7.81
C LEU A 82 -12.75 14.46 7.19
N HIS A 83 -11.88 15.07 8.00
CA HIS A 83 -10.74 15.85 7.52
C HIS A 83 -9.77 15.01 6.70
N PHE A 84 -9.46 13.80 7.16
CA PHE A 84 -8.62 12.86 6.42
C PHE A 84 -9.23 12.55 5.05
N PHE A 85 -10.50 12.14 5.05
CA PHE A 85 -11.20 11.75 3.83
C PHE A 85 -11.33 12.92 2.86
N SER A 86 -11.73 14.11 3.32
CA SER A 86 -11.83 15.31 2.47
C SER A 86 -10.49 15.77 1.92
N THR A 87 -9.38 15.50 2.63
CA THR A 87 -8.03 15.82 2.16
C THR A 87 -7.57 14.83 1.08
N MET A 88 -7.84 13.53 1.23
CA MET A 88 -7.36 12.50 0.31
C MET A 88 -8.28 12.28 -0.89
N LEU A 89 -9.58 12.54 -0.77
CA LEU A 89 -10.55 12.32 -1.85
C LEU A 89 -10.22 13.06 -3.17
N PRO A 90 -9.76 14.33 -3.15
CA PRO A 90 -9.32 15.03 -4.36
C PRO A 90 -8.16 14.36 -5.10
N PHE A 91 -7.36 13.53 -4.41
CA PHE A 91 -6.27 12.77 -5.02
C PHE A 91 -6.71 11.34 -5.40
N ALA A 92 -7.60 10.73 -4.61
CA ALA A 92 -8.14 9.40 -4.88
C ALA A 92 -8.94 9.34 -6.20
N ILE A 93 -9.74 10.37 -6.49
CA ILE A 93 -10.59 10.42 -7.70
C ILE A 93 -9.75 10.45 -8.99
N PRO A 94 -8.78 11.36 -9.18
CA PRO A 94 -7.85 11.28 -10.30
C PRO A 94 -7.08 9.95 -10.33
N GLY A 95 -6.73 9.39 -9.17
CA GLY A 95 -6.04 8.10 -9.05
C GLY A 95 -6.82 6.97 -9.71
N ILE A 96 -8.10 6.78 -9.33
CA ILE A 96 -8.93 5.72 -9.93
C ILE A 96 -9.19 5.97 -11.42
N ILE A 97 -9.37 7.23 -11.84
CA ILE A 97 -9.57 7.57 -13.26
C ILE A 97 -8.33 7.19 -14.09
N ILE A 98 -7.15 7.57 -13.61
CA ILE A 98 -5.89 7.23 -14.28
C ILE A 98 -5.69 5.71 -14.31
N LEU A 99 -6.02 4.98 -13.25
CA LEU A 99 -5.95 3.51 -13.25
C LEU A 99 -6.86 2.90 -14.33
N ILE A 100 -8.10 3.39 -14.48
CA ILE A 100 -9.02 2.92 -15.53
C ILE A 100 -8.42 3.18 -16.91
N ILE A 101 -7.87 4.37 -17.13
CA ILE A 101 -7.20 4.73 -18.40
C ILE A 101 -6.02 3.80 -18.66
N LEU A 102 -5.12 3.61 -17.69
CA LEU A 102 -3.96 2.72 -17.83
C LEU A 102 -4.37 1.29 -18.15
N VAL A 103 -5.37 0.75 -17.46
CA VAL A 103 -5.92 -0.60 -17.73
C VAL A 103 -6.51 -0.69 -19.14
N SER A 104 -7.12 0.38 -19.64
CA SER A 104 -7.71 0.40 -20.98
C SER A 104 -6.68 0.30 -22.11
N PHE A 105 -5.43 0.70 -21.83
CA PHE A 105 -4.29 0.55 -22.76
C PHE A 105 -3.56 -0.79 -22.62
N VAL A 106 -3.91 -1.61 -21.64
CA VAL A 106 -3.36 -2.95 -21.50
C VAL A 106 -4.04 -3.84 -22.53
N ASN A 107 -3.44 -3.94 -23.73
CA ASN A 107 -3.90 -4.84 -24.79
C ASN A 107 -3.64 -6.30 -24.39
N TYR A 108 -4.62 -6.90 -23.73
CA TYR A 108 -4.71 -8.34 -23.55
C TYR A 108 -5.37 -8.94 -24.79
N ASP A 109 -4.68 -9.87 -25.46
CA ASP A 109 -5.23 -10.56 -26.62
C ASP A 109 -6.25 -11.59 -26.12
N ASN A 110 -7.54 -11.29 -26.32
CA ASN A 110 -8.66 -12.12 -25.88
C ASN A 110 -8.79 -13.46 -26.63
N SER A 111 -7.94 -13.76 -27.62
CA SER A 111 -7.93 -15.06 -28.31
C SER A 111 -7.59 -16.26 -27.41
N ILE A 112 -7.34 -16.02 -26.12
CA ILE A 112 -6.90 -16.99 -25.11
C ILE A 112 -8.05 -17.48 -24.21
N GLU A 113 -9.24 -16.85 -24.24
CA GLU A 113 -10.40 -17.27 -23.42
C GLU A 113 -10.88 -18.71 -23.73
N ASP A 114 -10.60 -19.24 -24.93
CA ASP A 114 -11.06 -20.58 -25.34
C ASP A 114 -10.22 -21.75 -24.78
N HIS A 115 -9.11 -21.48 -24.08
CA HIS A 115 -8.27 -22.54 -23.52
C HIS A 115 -8.17 -22.52 -21.99
N LYS A 116 -9.08 -23.31 -21.41
CA LYS A 116 -8.93 -24.04 -20.13
C LYS A 116 -9.21 -23.29 -18.83
N MET A 117 -10.40 -22.71 -18.72
CA MET A 117 -11.08 -22.59 -17.42
C MET A 117 -11.35 -23.97 -16.76
N ASN A 118 -11.21 -25.07 -17.52
CA ASN A 118 -11.34 -26.46 -17.05
C ASN A 118 -10.19 -27.00 -16.18
N ASN A 119 -9.03 -26.32 -16.12
CA ASN A 119 -7.87 -26.78 -15.35
C ASN A 119 -7.63 -25.99 -14.05
N LEU A 120 -8.41 -24.93 -13.79
CA LEU A 120 -8.41 -24.31 -12.48
C LEU A 120 -8.94 -25.34 -11.47
N PRO A 121 -8.29 -25.52 -10.30
CA PRO A 121 -8.85 -26.36 -9.25
C PRO A 121 -10.27 -25.87 -8.97
N LYS A 122 -11.26 -26.76 -9.16
CA LYS A 122 -12.66 -26.42 -8.86
C LYS A 122 -12.72 -25.84 -7.45
N PRO A 123 -13.42 -24.71 -7.23
CA PRO A 123 -13.57 -24.17 -5.89
C PRO A 123 -14.19 -25.28 -5.04
N GLN A 124 -13.42 -25.83 -4.11
CA GLN A 124 -13.96 -26.77 -3.13
C GLN A 124 -14.91 -25.96 -2.27
N SER A 125 -16.22 -26.14 -2.47
CA SER A 125 -17.25 -25.54 -1.63
C SER A 125 -17.27 -26.24 -0.28
N SER A 126 -16.20 -26.08 0.50
CA SER A 126 -16.22 -26.46 1.90
C SER A 126 -16.92 -25.34 2.68
N THR A 127 -18.11 -25.63 3.19
CA THR A 127 -18.75 -24.80 4.24
C THR A 127 -17.91 -24.79 5.53
N ALA A 128 -16.94 -25.72 5.64
CA ALA A 128 -15.91 -25.74 6.66
C ALA A 128 -15.11 -24.43 6.63
N GLY A 129 -15.27 -23.63 7.68
CA GLY A 129 -14.56 -22.36 7.85
C GLY A 129 -15.41 -21.10 7.73
N MET A 130 -16.69 -21.19 7.31
CA MET A 130 -17.59 -20.01 7.25
C MET A 130 -17.72 -19.32 8.61
N HIS A 131 -17.85 -20.11 9.69
CA HIS A 131 -17.88 -19.60 11.06
C HIS A 131 -16.57 -18.88 11.43
N LYS A 132 -15.42 -19.43 11.04
CA LYS A 132 -14.11 -18.78 11.29
C LYS A 132 -14.00 -17.48 10.52
N LEU A 133 -14.43 -17.46 9.25
CA LEU A 133 -14.46 -16.25 8.43
C LEU A 133 -15.31 -15.16 9.08
N ILE A 134 -16.52 -15.49 9.52
CA ILE A 134 -17.41 -14.55 10.20
C ILE A 134 -16.74 -13.98 11.46
N ILE A 135 -16.11 -14.83 12.28
CA ILE A 135 -15.41 -14.37 13.49
C ILE A 135 -14.25 -13.43 13.12
N PHE A 136 -13.42 -13.78 12.12
CA PHE A 136 -12.33 -12.91 11.68
C PHE A 136 -12.83 -11.60 11.06
N LEU A 137 -13.97 -11.59 10.39
CA LEU A 137 -14.61 -10.35 9.92
C LEU A 137 -15.07 -9.48 11.10
N ILE A 138 -15.61 -10.08 12.16
CA ILE A 138 -15.95 -9.33 13.39
C ILE A 138 -14.69 -8.76 14.05
N LEU A 139 -13.62 -9.56 14.18
CA LEU A 139 -12.33 -9.08 14.70
C LEU A 139 -11.75 -7.94 13.87
N PHE A 140 -11.89 -8.02 12.54
CA PHE A 140 -11.48 -6.97 11.63
C PHE A 140 -12.29 -5.67 11.83
N ILE A 141 -13.60 -5.77 12.03
CA ILE A 141 -14.45 -4.61 12.37
C ILE A 141 -14.03 -4.01 13.72
N ILE A 142 -13.69 -4.84 14.72
CA ILE A 142 -13.16 -4.37 16.02
C ILE A 142 -11.86 -3.59 15.82
N SER A 143 -10.95 -4.08 14.98
CA SER A 143 -9.71 -3.37 14.63
C SER A 143 -9.98 -2.03 13.95
N ILE A 144 -10.93 -1.96 13.01
CA ILE A 144 -11.34 -0.69 12.38
C ILE A 144 -11.93 0.26 13.43
N ALA A 145 -12.77 -0.24 14.33
CA ALA A 145 -13.36 0.56 15.40
C ALA A 145 -12.29 1.13 16.35
N ALA A 146 -11.20 0.40 16.59
CA ALA A 146 -10.04 0.91 17.33
C ALA A 146 -9.34 2.06 16.59
N VAL A 147 -9.11 1.92 15.28
CA VAL A 147 -8.53 3.01 14.46
C VAL A 147 -9.45 4.22 14.43
N ALA A 148 -10.76 4.02 14.35
CA ALA A 148 -11.78 5.06 14.43
C ALA A 148 -11.93 5.68 15.84
N ARG A 149 -11.12 5.25 16.82
CA ARG A 149 -11.13 5.69 18.23
C ARG A 149 -12.46 5.44 18.95
N LEU A 150 -13.24 4.46 18.48
CA LEU A 150 -14.49 4.02 19.11
C LEU A 150 -14.23 2.98 20.21
N ILE A 151 -13.13 2.24 20.10
CA ILE A 151 -12.68 1.25 21.06
C ILE A 151 -11.22 1.56 21.41
N ASP A 152 -10.83 1.39 22.66
CA ASP A 152 -9.43 1.51 23.06
C ASP A 152 -8.56 0.46 22.33
N TYR A 153 -7.42 0.89 21.80
CA TYR A 153 -6.57 0.03 20.99
C TYR A 153 -5.97 -1.13 21.78
N LEU A 154 -5.73 -1.00 23.09
CA LEU A 154 -5.25 -2.09 23.94
C LEU A 154 -6.34 -3.14 24.11
N ILE A 155 -7.58 -2.70 24.37
CA ILE A 155 -8.74 -3.60 24.49
C ILE A 155 -8.94 -4.38 23.18
N ALA A 156 -8.97 -3.67 22.04
CA ALA A 156 -9.11 -4.31 20.74
C ALA A 156 -7.96 -5.30 20.45
N THR A 157 -6.72 -4.93 20.76
CA THR A 157 -5.55 -5.80 20.58
C THR A 157 -5.66 -7.07 21.41
N ILE A 158 -6.05 -6.97 22.69
CA ILE A 158 -6.24 -8.14 23.57
C ILE A 158 -7.32 -9.06 23.02
N ILE A 159 -8.47 -8.51 22.62
CA ILE A 159 -9.59 -9.30 22.06
C ILE A 159 -9.13 -10.05 20.79
N VAL A 160 -8.52 -9.34 19.85
CA VAL A 160 -8.04 -9.92 18.59
C VAL A 160 -7.00 -11.01 18.85
N LEU A 161 -6.03 -10.75 19.74
CA LEU A 161 -4.97 -11.70 20.04
C LEU A 161 -5.50 -12.95 20.75
N VAL A 162 -6.35 -12.80 21.77
CA VAL A 162 -6.92 -13.93 22.52
C VAL A 162 -7.78 -14.80 21.62
N ILE A 163 -8.69 -14.20 20.84
CA ILE A 163 -9.57 -14.97 19.94
C ILE A 163 -8.76 -15.64 18.83
N THR A 164 -7.75 -14.96 18.27
CA THR A 164 -6.87 -15.56 17.25
C THR A 164 -6.05 -16.72 17.82
N CYS A 165 -5.50 -16.60 19.04
CA CYS A 165 -4.80 -17.69 19.73
C CYS A 165 -5.69 -18.94 19.89
N ILE A 166 -6.97 -18.76 20.24
CA ILE A 166 -7.92 -19.85 20.45
C ILE A 166 -8.31 -20.51 19.12
N LEU A 167 -8.57 -19.72 18.07
CA LEU A 167 -9.15 -20.22 16.81
C LEU A 167 -8.11 -20.68 15.78
N ASP A 168 -6.97 -19.99 15.72
CA ASP A 168 -5.88 -20.27 14.78
C ASP A 168 -4.55 -19.62 15.22
N ILE A 169 -3.89 -20.20 16.21
CA ILE A 169 -2.56 -19.76 16.65
C ILE A 169 -1.52 -19.73 15.51
N LYS A 170 -1.69 -20.56 14.47
CA LYS A 170 -0.79 -20.57 13.30
C LYS A 170 -0.93 -19.31 12.47
N ALA A 171 -2.06 -18.61 12.54
CA ALA A 171 -2.23 -17.32 11.89
C ALA A 171 -1.28 -16.26 12.47
N LEU A 172 -0.97 -16.32 13.77
CA LEU A 172 -0.02 -15.40 14.40
C LEU A 172 1.39 -15.58 13.84
N ASN A 173 1.79 -16.81 13.52
CA ASN A 173 3.09 -17.07 12.88
C ASN A 173 3.22 -16.49 11.47
N LYS A 174 2.11 -16.11 10.83
CA LYS A 174 2.09 -15.47 9.50
C LYS A 174 2.16 -13.94 9.56
N VAL A 175 2.10 -13.35 10.76
CA VAL A 175 2.24 -11.90 10.93
C VAL A 175 3.66 -11.48 10.53
N ASN A 176 3.77 -10.38 9.80
CA ASN A 176 5.07 -9.82 9.43
C ASN A 176 5.70 -9.07 10.61
N TYR A 177 6.27 -9.83 11.56
CA TYR A 177 6.93 -9.27 12.74
C TYR A 177 8.16 -8.42 12.38
N VAL A 178 8.83 -8.71 11.27
CA VAL A 178 9.95 -7.90 10.78
C VAL A 178 9.49 -6.48 10.50
N LEU A 179 8.32 -6.30 9.86
CA LEU A 179 7.74 -4.97 9.62
C LEU A 179 7.41 -4.24 10.94
N LEU A 180 6.81 -4.94 11.91
CA LEU A 180 6.51 -4.36 13.23
C LEU A 180 7.77 -3.89 13.96
N PHE A 181 8.81 -4.73 14.02
CA PHE A 181 10.09 -4.34 14.60
C PHE A 181 10.76 -3.21 13.83
N THR A 182 10.64 -3.18 12.50
CA THR A 182 11.16 -2.08 11.67
C THR A 182 10.52 -0.75 12.05
N PHE A 183 9.21 -0.72 12.32
CA PHE A 183 8.56 0.50 12.82
C PHE A 183 9.08 0.92 14.19
N ILE A 184 9.28 -0.01 15.13
CA ILE A 184 9.90 0.29 16.43
C ILE A 184 11.28 0.94 16.22
N PHE A 185 12.11 0.37 15.34
CA PHE A 185 13.43 0.95 15.04
C PHE A 185 13.34 2.32 14.37
N PHE A 186 12.39 2.54 13.45
CA PHE A 186 12.16 3.86 12.87
C PHE A 186 11.76 4.89 13.93
N PHE A 187 10.86 4.55 14.86
CA PHE A 187 10.50 5.44 15.96
C PHE A 187 11.69 5.78 16.86
N ILE A 188 12.52 4.80 17.21
CA ILE A 188 13.73 5.02 18.01
C ILE A 188 14.72 5.90 17.24
N PHE A 189 15.02 5.55 15.98
CA PHE A 189 15.99 6.26 15.15
C PHE A 189 15.58 7.72 14.92
N ILE A 190 14.32 7.94 14.52
CA ILE A 190 13.78 9.28 14.27
C ILE A 190 13.66 10.06 15.57
N GLY A 191 13.25 9.42 16.66
CA GLY A 191 13.23 10.04 17.99
C GLY A 191 14.61 10.57 18.39
N ASN A 192 15.67 9.79 18.16
CA ASN A 192 17.05 10.24 18.40
C ASN A 192 17.43 11.41 17.48
N ILE A 193 17.13 11.33 16.17
CA ILE A 193 17.37 12.43 15.21
C ILE A 193 16.71 13.73 15.65
N SER A 194 15.44 13.66 16.11
CA SER A 194 14.70 14.85 16.54
C SER A 194 15.25 15.52 17.80
N ASN A 195 16.11 14.84 18.57
CA ASN A 195 16.76 15.41 19.76
C ASN A 195 18.13 16.03 19.46
N ILE A 196 18.62 15.96 18.22
CA ILE A 196 19.89 16.59 17.81
C ILE A 196 19.60 18.05 17.43
N HIS A 197 19.87 18.99 18.35
CA HIS A 197 19.54 20.41 18.19
C HIS A 197 20.02 21.05 16.87
N LEU A 198 21.21 20.67 16.38
CA LEU A 198 21.75 21.20 15.12
C LEU A 198 20.92 20.77 13.90
N LEU A 199 20.37 19.56 13.96
CA LEU A 199 19.62 18.96 12.87
C LEU A 199 18.16 19.44 12.90
N GLU A 200 17.61 19.68 14.10
CA GLU A 200 16.27 20.22 14.29
C GLU A 200 16.08 21.58 13.60
N SER A 201 16.97 22.55 13.83
CA SER A 201 16.81 23.90 13.25
C SER A 201 16.96 23.91 11.74
N VAL A 202 17.87 23.09 11.20
CA VAL A 202 18.09 22.99 9.74
C VAL A 202 16.89 22.34 9.07
N ILE A 203 16.43 21.20 9.59
CA ILE A 203 15.31 20.47 9.03
C ILE A 203 14.02 21.30 9.11
N ARG A 204 13.75 21.96 10.24
CA ARG A 204 12.55 22.78 10.43
C ARG A 204 12.49 23.94 9.42
N ASN A 205 13.61 24.62 9.19
CA ASN A 205 13.67 25.73 8.23
C ASN A 205 13.52 25.24 6.78
N SER A 206 14.04 24.06 6.45
CA SER A 206 13.87 23.46 5.11
C SER A 206 12.47 22.91 4.84
N ILE A 207 11.74 22.50 5.89
CA ILE A 207 10.39 21.93 5.77
C ILE A 207 9.31 23.01 5.77
N HIS A 208 9.49 24.11 6.50
CA HIS A 208 8.48 25.13 6.68
C HIS A 208 7.96 25.65 5.32
N GLN A 209 6.64 25.60 5.10
CA GLN A 209 5.93 25.93 3.85
C GLN A 209 6.20 24.98 2.66
N HIS A 210 7.03 23.97 2.84
CA HIS A 210 7.41 23.00 1.80
C HIS A 210 7.09 21.56 2.24
N GLU A 211 6.13 21.35 3.14
CA GLU A 211 5.90 20.06 3.80
C GLU A 211 5.57 18.94 2.81
N VAL A 212 4.82 19.26 1.76
CA VAL A 212 4.46 18.30 0.70
C VAL A 212 5.69 17.85 -0.07
N LEU A 213 6.48 18.80 -0.60
CA LEU A 213 7.69 18.49 -1.37
C LEU A 213 8.74 17.79 -0.50
N ALA A 214 8.96 18.26 0.73
CA ALA A 214 9.87 17.63 1.67
C ALA A 214 9.46 16.18 1.97
N SER A 215 8.16 15.91 2.14
CA SER A 215 7.63 14.56 2.35
C SER A 215 7.80 13.67 1.11
N ILE A 216 7.59 14.20 -0.10
CA ILE A 216 7.80 13.47 -1.36
C ILE A 216 9.26 13.06 -1.50
N LEU A 217 10.19 14.01 -1.34
CA LEU A 217 11.63 13.77 -1.48
C LEU A 217 12.17 12.81 -0.42
N THR A 218 11.74 12.99 0.83
CA THR A 218 12.12 12.10 1.94
C THR A 218 11.60 10.68 1.71
N SER A 219 10.38 10.54 1.16
CA SER A 219 9.82 9.24 0.79
C SER A 219 10.68 8.54 -0.27
N GLN A 220 11.23 9.27 -1.26
CA GLN A 220 12.10 8.66 -2.28
C GLN A 220 13.36 8.03 -1.71
N ALA A 221 13.90 8.61 -0.64
CA ALA A 221 15.14 8.18 -0.01
C ALA A 221 14.92 7.10 1.06
N THR A 222 13.83 7.15 1.81
CA THR A 222 13.65 6.34 3.03
C THR A 222 12.42 5.43 3.05
N SER A 223 11.46 5.63 2.14
CA SER A 223 10.06 5.15 2.16
C SER A 223 9.06 6.07 2.88
N ASN A 224 7.80 5.98 2.46
CA ASN A 224 6.67 6.78 2.94
C ASN A 224 6.43 6.72 4.45
N VAL A 225 6.63 5.57 5.11
CA VAL A 225 6.44 5.41 6.56
C VAL A 225 7.47 6.18 7.41
N PRO A 226 8.79 5.93 7.30
CA PRO A 226 9.79 6.69 8.02
C PRO A 226 9.79 8.17 7.62
N ALA A 227 9.47 8.51 6.36
CA ALA A 227 9.28 9.90 5.96
C ALA A 227 8.15 10.58 6.76
N ALA A 228 6.98 9.95 6.89
CA ALA A 228 5.88 10.47 7.69
C ALA A 228 6.29 10.69 9.16
N ILE A 229 6.95 9.70 9.77
CA ILE A 229 7.39 9.77 11.16
C ILE A 229 8.43 10.89 11.34
N LEU A 230 9.40 11.02 10.43
CA LEU A 230 10.44 12.04 10.49
C LEU A 230 9.88 13.46 10.36
N ILE A 231 9.16 13.73 9.27
CA ILE A 231 8.67 15.08 8.97
C ILE A 231 7.65 15.54 10.02
N SER A 232 6.84 14.62 10.56
CA SER A 232 5.85 14.94 11.62
C SER A 232 6.46 15.51 12.90
N LYS A 233 7.75 15.28 13.16
CA LYS A 233 8.44 15.84 14.33
C LYS A 233 8.83 17.31 14.17
N PHE A 234 8.83 17.84 12.94
CA PHE A 234 9.35 19.17 12.64
C PHE A 234 8.30 20.16 12.11
N THR A 235 7.06 19.73 11.89
CA THR A 235 5.96 20.61 11.46
C THR A 235 4.61 20.19 12.05
N MET A 236 3.72 21.17 12.21
CA MET A 236 2.33 20.95 12.63
C MET A 236 1.37 20.78 11.44
N ASN A 237 1.85 20.99 10.20
CA ASN A 237 1.04 20.83 8.99
C ASN A 237 0.88 19.35 8.62
N GLY A 238 0.06 18.63 9.39
CA GLY A 238 -0.22 17.21 9.15
C GLY A 238 -0.85 16.93 7.78
N THR A 239 -1.67 17.86 7.26
CA THR A 239 -2.29 17.77 5.93
C THR A 239 -1.22 17.71 4.83
N GLY A 240 -0.22 18.59 4.89
CA GLY A 240 0.88 18.61 3.92
C GLY A 240 1.70 17.32 3.94
N ILE A 241 1.98 16.77 5.13
CA ILE A 241 2.68 15.50 5.26
C ILE A 241 1.83 14.35 4.70
N LEU A 242 0.53 14.35 4.99
CA LEU A 242 -0.39 13.33 4.50
C LEU A 242 -0.44 13.30 2.97
N ILE A 243 -0.58 14.47 2.33
CA ILE A 243 -0.55 14.58 0.86
C ILE A 243 0.82 14.14 0.33
N GLY A 244 1.90 14.71 0.87
CA GLY A 244 3.23 14.50 0.34
C GLY A 244 3.76 13.07 0.50
N THR A 245 3.42 12.37 1.59
CA THR A 245 3.85 10.97 1.79
C THR A 245 3.04 9.98 0.95
N ASN A 246 1.75 10.26 0.67
CA ASN A 246 0.96 9.44 -0.26
C ASN A 246 1.41 9.63 -1.72
N ILE A 247 1.67 10.86 -2.16
CA ILE A 247 2.26 11.13 -3.49
C ILE A 247 3.68 10.55 -3.56
N GLY A 248 4.47 10.76 -2.51
CA GLY A 248 5.84 10.26 -2.38
C GLY A 248 5.95 8.74 -2.47
N GLY A 249 4.91 7.99 -2.13
CA GLY A 249 4.88 6.54 -2.27
C GLY A 249 4.94 6.03 -3.73
N MET A 250 4.74 6.89 -4.73
CA MET A 250 4.66 6.53 -6.15
C MET A 250 5.96 6.78 -6.93
N GLY A 251 7.14 6.78 -6.32
CA GLY A 251 8.38 7.10 -7.04
C GLY A 251 9.33 5.91 -7.18
N THR A 252 10.38 5.87 -6.35
CA THR A 252 11.33 4.76 -6.34
C THR A 252 10.69 3.49 -5.77
N LEU A 253 11.28 2.32 -6.07
CA LEU A 253 10.81 1.05 -5.50
C LEU A 253 10.91 1.03 -3.97
N ILE A 254 11.88 1.77 -3.43
CA ILE A 254 12.09 1.93 -1.99
C ILE A 254 11.03 2.87 -1.39
N ALA A 255 10.47 3.79 -2.18
CA ALA A 255 9.56 4.83 -1.68
C ALA A 255 8.25 4.26 -1.09
N SER A 256 7.82 3.08 -1.53
CA SER A 256 6.68 2.37 -0.96
C SER A 256 7.05 0.91 -0.67
N MET A 257 6.98 0.54 0.61
CA MET A 257 7.21 -0.84 1.05
C MET A 257 6.27 -1.84 0.35
N ALA A 258 5.03 -1.42 0.08
CA ALA A 258 4.05 -2.22 -0.63
C ALA A 258 4.52 -2.58 -2.06
N SER A 259 5.14 -1.64 -2.77
CA SER A 259 5.70 -1.89 -4.10
C SER A 259 6.86 -2.90 -4.10
N LEU A 260 7.63 -2.92 -3.02
CA LEU A 260 8.73 -3.87 -2.83
C LEU A 260 8.22 -5.30 -2.62
N ILE A 261 7.06 -5.49 -2.00
CA ILE A 261 6.38 -6.79 -1.88
C ILE A 261 6.09 -7.36 -3.26
N THR A 262 5.48 -6.57 -4.16
CA THR A 262 5.18 -6.99 -5.54
C THR A 262 6.43 -7.42 -6.28
N TYR A 263 7.52 -6.66 -6.15
CA TYR A 263 8.82 -6.99 -6.74
C TYR A 263 9.39 -8.31 -6.20
N GLN A 264 9.32 -8.53 -4.89
CA GLN A 264 9.80 -9.76 -4.25
C GLN A 264 9.00 -10.98 -4.70
N LEU A 265 7.67 -10.88 -4.72
CA LEU A 265 6.78 -11.98 -5.13
C LEU A 265 6.97 -12.34 -6.62
N LEU A 266 7.05 -11.34 -7.49
CA LEU A 266 7.38 -11.56 -8.90
C LEU A 266 8.76 -12.19 -9.03
N GLY A 267 9.76 -11.63 -8.35
CA GLY A 267 11.15 -12.05 -8.45
C GLY A 267 11.42 -13.44 -7.90
N ALA A 268 10.60 -13.93 -6.97
CA ALA A 268 10.66 -15.30 -6.47
C ALA A 268 10.18 -16.32 -7.52
N LYS A 269 9.20 -15.97 -8.35
CA LYS A 269 8.64 -16.86 -9.38
C LYS A 269 9.28 -16.69 -10.77
N TYR A 270 9.66 -15.47 -11.13
CA TYR A 270 10.31 -15.12 -12.41
C TYR A 270 11.53 -14.20 -12.17
N PRO A 271 12.69 -14.76 -11.81
CA PRO A 271 13.91 -13.98 -11.55
C PRO A 271 14.35 -13.11 -12.74
N ASP A 272 14.12 -13.59 -13.98
CA ASP A 272 14.46 -12.90 -15.22
C ASP A 272 13.56 -11.69 -15.53
N ALA A 273 12.38 -11.62 -14.90
CA ALA A 273 11.46 -10.49 -15.05
C ALA A 273 11.80 -9.29 -14.15
N LYS A 274 12.71 -9.44 -13.17
CA LYS A 274 13.06 -8.38 -12.19
C LYS A 274 13.50 -7.08 -12.85
N GLY A 275 14.39 -7.16 -13.84
CA GLY A 275 14.89 -5.97 -14.53
C GLY A 275 13.81 -5.27 -15.35
N MET A 276 12.92 -6.06 -15.97
CA MET A 276 11.77 -5.54 -16.69
C MET A 276 10.79 -4.84 -15.75
N PHE A 277 10.54 -5.42 -14.58
CA PHE A 277 9.70 -4.82 -13.54
C PHE A 277 10.27 -3.49 -13.08
N ILE A 278 11.55 -3.41 -12.71
CA ILE A 278 12.16 -2.13 -12.29
C ILE A 278 11.99 -1.07 -13.37
N LYS A 279 12.22 -1.40 -14.65
CA LYS A 279 12.05 -0.46 -15.77
C LYS A 279 10.63 0.09 -15.86
N TYR A 280 9.61 -0.78 -15.97
CA TYR A 280 8.23 -0.33 -16.11
C TYR A 280 7.69 0.30 -14.83
N PHE A 281 8.07 -0.24 -13.67
CA PHE A 281 7.76 0.34 -12.37
C PHE A 281 8.23 1.79 -12.32
N SER A 282 9.51 2.05 -12.58
CA SER A 282 10.07 3.40 -12.54
C SER A 282 9.39 4.34 -13.52
N ILE A 283 9.13 3.92 -14.76
CA ILE A 283 8.46 4.76 -15.75
C ILE A 283 7.08 5.20 -15.26
N TYR A 284 6.22 4.23 -14.90
CA TYR A 284 4.84 4.54 -14.52
C TYR A 284 4.78 5.31 -13.20
N ASN A 285 5.57 4.90 -12.21
CA ASN A 285 5.61 5.55 -10.90
C ASN A 285 6.10 7.00 -11.01
N PHE A 286 7.28 7.24 -11.59
CA PHE A 286 7.78 8.62 -11.70
C PHE A 286 6.88 9.54 -12.53
N ILE A 287 6.25 9.04 -13.62
CA ILE A 287 5.27 9.83 -14.37
C ILE A 287 4.11 10.22 -13.46
N LEU A 288 3.55 9.28 -12.70
CA LEU A 288 2.44 9.56 -11.80
C LEU A 288 2.84 10.45 -10.64
N LEU A 289 4.02 10.28 -10.05
CA LEU A 289 4.55 11.18 -9.03
C LEU A 289 4.58 12.63 -9.54
N ILE A 290 5.09 12.85 -10.77
CA ILE A 290 5.11 14.19 -11.38
C ILE A 290 3.69 14.70 -11.63
N VAL A 291 2.81 13.88 -12.21
CA VAL A 291 1.42 14.25 -12.49
C VAL A 291 0.68 14.66 -11.21
N PHE A 292 0.82 13.88 -10.13
CA PHE A 292 0.16 14.16 -8.86
C PHE A 292 0.77 15.36 -8.14
N TYR A 293 2.08 15.56 -8.23
CA TYR A 293 2.73 16.74 -7.69
C TYR A 293 2.32 18.02 -8.45
N CYS A 294 2.28 17.97 -9.79
CA CYS A 294 1.77 19.09 -10.60
C CYS A 294 0.28 19.36 -10.31
N TYR A 295 -0.54 18.32 -10.15
CA TYR A 295 -1.94 18.45 -9.76
C TYR A 295 -2.07 19.15 -8.40
N TYR A 296 -1.25 18.78 -7.42
CA TYR A 296 -1.18 19.46 -6.13
C TYR A 296 -0.90 20.96 -6.28
N LEU A 297 0.10 21.36 -7.09
CA LEU A 297 0.46 22.76 -7.31
C LEU A 297 -0.62 23.59 -8.04
N ILE A 298 -1.56 22.94 -8.72
CA ILE A 298 -2.65 23.64 -9.42
C ILE A 298 -3.84 23.87 -8.48
N VAL A 299 -4.07 22.95 -7.55
CA VAL A 299 -5.23 22.96 -6.65
C VAL A 299 -4.95 23.73 -5.35
N HIS A 300 -3.68 23.91 -4.98
CA HIS A 300 -3.23 24.61 -3.77
C HIS A 300 -2.19 25.67 -4.07
#